data_AF-A0A1C4GRZ8-F1
#
_entry.id   AF-A0A1C4GRZ8-F1
#
_cell.length_a   1.000
_cell.length_b   1.000
_cell.length_c   1.000
_cell.angle_alpha   90.00
_cell.angle_beta   90.00
_cell.angle_gamma   90.00
#
_symmetry.space_group_name_H-M   'P 1'
#
loop_
_entity.id
_entity.type
_entity.pdbx_description
1 polymer ?
#
loop_
_entity_poly.entity_id
_entity_poly.type
_entity_poly.pdbx_seq_one_letter_code
_entity_poly.pdbx_strand_id
1 'polypeptide(L)'
;MHTSFHPNTKNFLKENFSSYLETKNLWVEAGGKASMIADTHDAKTRWEDLFRKMDSGAIEPIKLIIGALYGYPLNKTLLIELRNQLSEGDLDKARKFLALPNNNSIIDLNQIPIENASAAVSIALTESIQPKVLSDKYEDAATQEFKKSFASKAGELIAVAGSAGWTQVFQTIISNL
;
A
#
# COMPACT_ATOMS: atom_id res chain seq x y z
N MET A 1 -6.18 -16.48 -9.18
CA MET A 1 -5.53 -16.99 -7.94
C MET A 1 -6.13 -16.23 -6.78
N HIS A 2 -6.67 -16.90 -5.76
CA HIS A 2 -7.13 -16.24 -4.54
C HIS A 2 -5.89 -15.80 -3.75
N THR A 3 -5.58 -14.50 -3.76
CA THR A 3 -4.51 -13.90 -2.97
C THR A 3 -5.02 -13.66 -1.55
N SER A 4 -5.08 -14.70 -0.73
CA SER A 4 -5.33 -14.52 0.70
C SER A 4 -4.10 -13.91 1.37
N PHE A 5 -4.26 -13.02 2.35
CA PHE A 5 -3.12 -12.52 3.12
C PHE A 5 -2.33 -13.61 3.83
N HIS A 6 -1.01 -13.47 3.79
CA HIS A 6 -0.11 -14.23 4.67
C HIS A 6 -0.46 -14.02 6.15
N PRO A 7 -0.33 -15.05 7.01
CA PRO A 7 -0.65 -14.96 8.44
C PRO A 7 0.02 -13.79 9.17
N ASN A 8 1.28 -13.49 8.83
CA ASN A 8 2.01 -12.37 9.43
C ASN A 8 1.33 -11.03 9.15
N THR A 9 0.88 -10.80 7.91
CA THR A 9 0.12 -9.60 7.53
C THR A 9 -1.20 -9.55 8.28
N LYS A 10 -1.92 -10.68 8.39
CA LYS A 10 -3.18 -10.75 9.16
C LYS A 10 -2.97 -10.36 10.63
N ASN A 11 -1.90 -10.85 11.26
CA ASN A 11 -1.59 -10.54 12.66
C ASN A 11 -1.17 -9.08 12.84
N PHE A 12 -0.31 -8.57 11.95
CA PHE A 12 0.09 -7.17 11.96
C PHE A 12 -1.14 -6.24 11.89
N LEU A 13 -2.06 -6.48 10.95
CA LEU A 13 -3.27 -5.66 10.80
C LEU A 13 -4.15 -5.71 12.06
N LYS A 14 -4.33 -6.90 12.63
CA LYS A 14 -5.10 -7.10 13.87
C LYS A 14 -4.54 -6.31 15.04
N GLU A 15 -3.22 -6.33 15.22
CA GLU A 15 -2.53 -5.69 16.33
C GLU A 15 -2.47 -4.17 16.19
N ASN A 16 -2.28 -3.67 14.97
CA ASN A 16 -2.00 -2.27 14.70
C ASN A 16 -3.22 -1.44 14.27
N PHE A 17 -4.33 -2.08 13.89
CA PHE A 17 -5.59 -1.42 13.49
C PHE A 17 -6.79 -1.97 14.30
N SER A 18 -6.57 -2.18 15.60
CA SER A 18 -7.44 -2.98 16.47
C SER A 18 -8.80 -2.33 16.80
N SER A 19 -8.93 -1.02 16.71
CA SER A 19 -10.18 -0.32 17.01
C SER A 19 -11.20 -0.45 15.88
N TYR A 20 -12.50 -0.33 16.20
CA TYR A 20 -13.55 -0.37 15.18
C TYR A 20 -13.38 0.73 14.14
N LEU A 21 -13.01 1.94 14.58
CA LEU A 21 -12.81 3.08 13.71
C LEU A 21 -11.64 2.84 12.74
N GLU A 22 -10.50 2.34 13.22
CA GLU A 22 -9.34 2.03 12.38
C GLU A 22 -9.66 0.92 11.38
N THR A 23 -10.28 -0.18 11.83
CA THR A 23 -10.68 -1.27 10.93
C THR A 23 -11.67 -0.79 9.87
N LYS A 24 -12.64 0.04 10.26
CA LYS A 24 -13.64 0.62 9.36
C LYS A 24 -13.01 1.57 8.34
N ASN A 25 -12.12 2.45 8.78
CA ASN A 25 -11.44 3.40 7.89
C ASN A 25 -10.60 2.63 6.86
N LEU A 26 -9.79 1.68 7.32
CA LEU A 26 -8.98 0.84 6.44
C LEU A 26 -9.82 0.07 5.40
N TRP A 27 -10.99 -0.43 5.80
CA TRP A 27 -11.94 -1.07 4.89
C TRP A 27 -12.54 -0.12 3.86
N VAL A 28 -12.96 1.06 4.30
CA VAL A 28 -13.60 2.05 3.41
C VAL A 28 -12.58 2.61 2.42
N GLU A 29 -11.35 2.87 2.85
CA GLU A 29 -10.24 3.28 2.01
C GLU A 29 -9.90 2.23 0.95
N ALA A 30 -10.07 0.94 1.27
CA ALA A 30 -9.91 -0.14 0.31
C ALA A 30 -11.09 -0.30 -0.69
N GLY A 31 -12.07 0.61 -0.66
CA GLY A 31 -13.26 0.60 -1.53
C GLY A 31 -14.46 -0.14 -0.95
N GLY A 32 -14.39 -0.56 0.30
CA GLY A 32 -15.47 -1.24 1.00
C GLY A 32 -16.59 -0.30 1.45
N LYS A 33 -17.82 -0.81 1.57
CA LYS A 33 -18.93 -0.03 2.15
C LYS A 33 -18.85 -0.06 3.68
N ALA A 34 -18.92 1.11 4.32
CA ALA A 34 -18.89 1.25 5.78
C ALA A 34 -19.89 0.33 6.51
N SER A 35 -21.09 0.15 5.96
CA SER A 35 -22.16 -0.69 6.54
C SER A 35 -21.86 -2.19 6.52
N MET A 36 -20.78 -2.62 5.85
CA MET A 36 -20.39 -4.02 5.75
C MET A 36 -19.41 -4.46 6.84
N ILE A 37 -18.88 -3.54 7.65
CA ILE A 37 -18.09 -3.90 8.83
C ILE A 37 -19.02 -4.00 10.03
N ALA A 38 -18.99 -5.14 10.71
CA ALA A 38 -19.78 -5.34 11.90
C ALA A 38 -19.36 -4.35 13.00
N ASP A 39 -20.34 -3.62 13.54
CA ASP A 39 -20.20 -2.76 14.71
C ASP A 39 -20.24 -3.63 15.97
N THR A 40 -19.18 -4.42 16.16
CA THR A 40 -18.99 -5.30 17.32
C THR A 40 -17.83 -4.81 18.17
N HIS A 41 -17.98 -4.93 19.49
CA HIS A 41 -16.91 -4.66 20.45
C HIS A 41 -15.82 -5.75 20.43
N ASP A 42 -16.09 -6.93 19.86
CA ASP A 42 -15.09 -7.99 19.71
C ASP A 42 -14.23 -7.78 18.46
N ALA A 43 -12.97 -7.39 18.69
CA ALA A 43 -11.97 -7.21 17.64
C ALA A 43 -11.72 -8.50 16.84
N LYS A 44 -11.78 -9.69 17.47
CA LYS A 44 -11.53 -10.96 16.79
C LYS A 44 -12.60 -11.22 15.73
N THR A 45 -13.87 -11.14 16.13
CA THR A 45 -15.02 -11.31 15.21
C THR A 45 -14.96 -10.32 14.05
N ARG A 46 -14.60 -9.06 14.31
CA ARG A 46 -14.49 -8.02 13.27
C ARG A 46 -13.44 -8.36 12.20
N TRP A 47 -12.26 -8.81 12.62
CA TRP A 47 -11.17 -9.15 11.71
C TRP A 47 -11.41 -10.46 10.95
N GLU A 48 -11.99 -11.47 11.60
CA GLU A 48 -12.39 -12.70 10.92
C GLU A 48 -13.43 -12.44 9.84
N ASP A 49 -14.41 -11.58 10.13
CA ASP A 49 -15.42 -11.16 9.16
C ASP A 49 -14.82 -10.35 8.00
N LEU A 50 -13.90 -9.42 8.27
CA LEU A 50 -13.19 -8.67 7.23
C LEU A 50 -12.37 -9.60 6.32
N PHE A 51 -11.56 -10.49 6.88
CA PHE A 51 -10.74 -11.41 6.09
C PHE A 51 -11.61 -12.38 5.28
N ARG A 52 -12.72 -12.88 5.84
CA ARG A 52 -13.67 -13.70 5.10
C ARG A 52 -14.28 -12.94 3.90
N LYS A 53 -14.64 -11.66 4.08
CA LYS A 53 -15.15 -10.83 2.99
C LYS A 53 -14.11 -10.61 1.90
N MET A 54 -12.85 -10.36 2.28
CA MET A 54 -11.75 -10.26 1.33
C MET A 54 -11.53 -11.58 0.58
N ASP A 55 -11.50 -12.71 1.29
CA ASP A 55 -11.34 -14.03 0.68
C ASP A 55 -12.50 -14.35 -0.29
N SER A 56 -13.70 -13.80 -0.06
CA SER A 56 -14.84 -13.87 -1.00
C SER A 56 -14.77 -12.91 -2.20
N GLY A 57 -13.71 -12.09 -2.30
CA GLY A 57 -13.52 -11.13 -3.38
C GLY A 57 -14.28 -9.81 -3.23
N ALA A 58 -14.73 -9.47 -2.01
CA ALA A 58 -15.45 -8.21 -1.79
C ALA A 58 -14.57 -6.97 -1.99
N ILE A 59 -13.25 -7.10 -1.75
CA ILE A 59 -12.21 -6.12 -2.07
C ILE A 59 -10.92 -6.84 -2.46
N GLU A 60 -10.05 -6.16 -3.19
CA GLU A 60 -8.72 -6.68 -3.48
C GLU A 60 -7.76 -6.48 -2.30
N PRO A 61 -7.01 -7.52 -1.88
CA PRO A 61 -6.06 -7.46 -0.77
C PRO A 61 -5.03 -6.34 -0.91
N ILE A 62 -4.59 -6.06 -2.15
CA ILE A 62 -3.60 -5.04 -2.48
C ILE A 62 -4.00 -3.65 -1.97
N LYS A 63 -5.30 -3.31 -2.08
CA LYS A 63 -5.84 -2.01 -1.65
C LYS A 63 -5.71 -1.84 -0.14
N LEU A 64 -5.95 -2.91 0.60
CA LEU A 64 -5.90 -2.89 2.06
C LEU A 64 -4.46 -2.86 2.57
N ILE A 65 -3.51 -3.50 1.89
CA ILE A 65 -2.08 -3.37 2.21
C ILE A 65 -1.59 -1.93 1.96
N ILE A 66 -1.99 -1.31 0.84
CA ILE A 66 -1.65 0.09 0.55
C ILE A 66 -2.18 1.01 1.65
N GLY A 67 -3.45 0.86 2.06
CA GLY A 67 -4.02 1.64 3.17
C GLY A 67 -3.26 1.44 4.49
N ALA A 68 -2.87 0.21 4.80
CA ALA A 68 -2.11 -0.09 6.02
C ALA A 68 -0.69 0.52 6.00
N LEU A 69 -0.04 0.58 4.83
CA LEU A 69 1.25 1.25 4.66
C LEU A 69 1.18 2.76 4.89
N TYR A 70 -0.01 3.38 4.83
CA TYR A 70 -0.16 4.80 5.15
C TYR A 70 0.02 5.05 6.66
N GLY A 71 -0.51 4.16 7.50
CA GLY A 71 -0.32 4.24 8.95
C GLY A 71 1.08 3.79 9.38
N TYR A 72 1.65 2.80 8.69
CA TYR A 72 2.95 2.21 9.01
C TYR A 72 3.88 2.18 7.79
N PRO A 73 4.38 3.35 7.35
CA PRO A 73 5.32 3.41 6.26
C PRO A 73 6.57 2.63 6.65
N LEU A 74 7.11 1.81 5.73
CA LEU A 74 8.26 0.91 5.94
C LEU A 74 8.00 -0.37 6.74
N ASN A 75 6.74 -0.72 6.99
CA ASN A 75 6.47 -2.06 7.52
C ASN A 75 6.88 -3.14 6.51
N LYS A 76 7.90 -3.92 6.84
CA LYS A 76 8.44 -4.93 5.91
C LYS A 76 7.46 -6.05 5.63
N THR A 77 6.68 -6.46 6.64
CA THR A 77 5.68 -7.51 6.45
C THR A 77 4.68 -7.10 5.36
N LEU A 78 4.20 -5.86 5.42
CA LEU A 78 3.33 -5.30 4.39
C LEU A 78 4.03 -5.17 3.03
N LEU A 79 5.26 -4.64 2.99
CA LEU A 79 5.98 -4.43 1.73
C LEU A 79 6.36 -5.74 1.04
N ILE A 80 6.73 -6.78 1.79
CA ILE A 80 7.02 -8.13 1.26
C ILE A 80 5.75 -8.74 0.68
N GLU A 81 4.63 -8.69 1.43
CA GLU A 81 3.35 -9.20 0.95
C GLU A 81 2.90 -8.47 -0.32
N LEU A 82 3.06 -7.14 -0.34
CA LEU A 82 2.75 -6.32 -1.50
C LEU A 82 3.62 -6.68 -2.71
N ARG A 83 4.93 -6.89 -2.49
CA ARG A 83 5.87 -7.30 -3.54
C ARG A 83 5.47 -8.65 -4.15
N ASN A 84 5.08 -9.61 -3.31
CA ASN A 84 4.69 -10.94 -3.74
C ASN A 84 3.41 -10.96 -4.59
N GLN A 85 2.60 -9.89 -4.54
CA GLN A 85 1.39 -9.74 -5.36
C GLN A 85 1.66 -9.08 -6.72
N LEU A 86 2.87 -8.59 -6.97
CA LEU A 86 3.23 -7.87 -8.19
C LEU A 86 4.15 -8.69 -9.08
N SER A 87 4.05 -8.46 -10.39
CA SER A 87 5.03 -9.01 -11.32
C SER A 87 6.30 -8.15 -11.34
N GLU A 88 7.45 -8.77 -11.64
CA GLU A 88 8.69 -7.99 -11.76
C GLU A 88 8.63 -7.01 -12.94
N GLY A 89 7.80 -7.29 -13.95
CA GLY A 89 7.50 -6.34 -15.04
C GLY A 89 6.79 -5.08 -14.57
N ASP A 90 5.84 -5.19 -13.63
CA ASP A 90 5.16 -4.02 -13.03
C ASP A 90 6.16 -3.18 -12.20
N LEU A 91 7.01 -3.86 -11.44
CA LEU A 91 8.07 -3.22 -10.64
C LEU A 91 9.09 -2.51 -11.53
N ASP A 92 9.51 -3.10 -12.65
CA ASP A 92 10.44 -2.47 -13.59
C ASP A 92 9.84 -1.23 -14.26
N LYS A 93 8.54 -1.26 -14.60
CA LYS A 93 7.83 -0.08 -15.09
C LYS A 93 7.81 1.04 -14.05
N ALA A 94 7.52 0.71 -12.80
CA ALA A 94 7.59 1.68 -11.70
C ALA A 94 9.00 2.24 -11.51
N ARG A 95 10.04 1.40 -11.46
CA ARG A 95 11.44 1.85 -11.34
C ARG A 95 11.85 2.77 -12.50
N LYS A 96 11.45 2.46 -13.74
CA LYS A 96 11.68 3.32 -14.90
C LYS A 96 11.00 4.67 -14.76
N PHE A 97 9.75 4.69 -14.30
CA PHE A 97 9.02 5.92 -14.00
C PHE A 97 9.73 6.77 -12.94
N LEU A 98 10.22 6.16 -11.86
CA LEU A 98 10.96 6.89 -10.82
C LEU A 98 12.29 7.46 -11.31
N ALA A 99 13.02 6.71 -12.14
CA ALA A 99 14.31 7.12 -12.68
C ALA A 99 14.18 8.23 -13.74
N LEU A 100 13.13 8.15 -14.58
CA LEU A 100 12.88 9.09 -15.65
C LEU A 100 11.36 9.35 -15.78
N PRO A 101 10.80 10.24 -14.95
CA PRO A 101 9.37 10.53 -14.96
C PRO A 101 9.04 11.37 -16.18
N ASN A 102 8.52 10.73 -17.23
CA ASN A 102 8.17 11.37 -18.50
C ASN A 102 6.93 10.69 -19.10
N ASN A 103 6.42 11.22 -20.21
CA ASN A 103 5.20 10.71 -20.82
C ASN A 103 5.27 9.22 -21.18
N ASN A 104 6.43 8.72 -21.62
CA ASN A 104 6.56 7.31 -21.99
C ASN A 104 6.48 6.40 -20.76
N SER A 105 7.19 6.74 -19.67
CA SER A 105 7.14 5.96 -18.44
C SER A 105 5.78 6.03 -17.75
N ILE A 106 5.05 7.15 -17.89
CA ILE A 106 3.65 7.28 -17.46
C ILE A 106 2.74 6.38 -18.30
N ILE A 107 2.90 6.35 -19.63
CA ILE A 107 2.14 5.46 -20.52
C ILE A 107 2.37 3.99 -20.15
N ASP A 108 3.62 3.60 -19.89
CA ASP A 108 3.96 2.23 -19.50
C ASP A 108 3.29 1.82 -18.17
N LEU A 109 3.25 2.73 -17.19
CA LEU A 109 2.53 2.56 -15.93
C LEU A 109 1.01 2.54 -16.10
N ASN A 110 0.45 3.28 -17.05
CA ASN A 110 -1.00 3.28 -17.27
C ASN A 110 -1.50 1.99 -17.97
N GLN A 111 -0.61 1.13 -18.44
CA GLN A 111 -0.95 -0.18 -18.99
C GLN A 111 -1.22 -1.25 -17.92
N ILE A 112 -0.92 -0.96 -16.65
CA ILE A 112 -1.14 -1.89 -15.54
C ILE A 112 -2.35 -1.43 -14.72
N PRO A 113 -3.09 -2.34 -14.05
CA PRO A 113 -4.19 -1.96 -13.16
C PRO A 113 -3.73 -0.91 -12.15
N ILE A 114 -4.57 0.09 -11.88
CA ILE A 114 -4.20 1.25 -11.08
C ILE A 114 -3.68 0.87 -9.69
N GLU A 115 -4.29 -0.13 -9.06
CA GLU A 115 -3.87 -0.67 -7.76
C GLU A 115 -2.47 -1.27 -7.81
N ASN A 116 -2.18 -2.06 -8.85
CA ASN A 116 -0.87 -2.67 -9.05
C ASN A 116 0.18 -1.60 -9.39
N ALA A 117 -0.20 -0.58 -10.16
CA ALA A 117 0.65 0.56 -10.45
C ALA A 117 1.02 1.30 -9.18
N SER A 118 0.02 1.63 -8.37
CA SER A 118 0.18 2.29 -7.08
C SER A 118 1.06 1.47 -6.15
N ALA A 119 0.81 0.16 -6.03
CA ALA A 119 1.62 -0.74 -5.22
C ALA A 119 3.08 -0.80 -5.71
N ALA A 120 3.29 -0.98 -7.02
CA ALA A 120 4.62 -1.08 -7.61
C ALA A 120 5.41 0.22 -7.42
N VAL A 121 4.74 1.36 -7.59
CA VAL A 121 5.32 2.69 -7.37
C VAL A 121 5.63 2.93 -5.90
N SER A 122 4.76 2.53 -4.96
CA SER A 122 5.04 2.60 -3.52
C SER A 122 6.27 1.78 -3.14
N ILE A 123 6.37 0.53 -3.61
CA ILE A 123 7.55 -0.32 -3.36
C ILE A 123 8.80 0.29 -3.97
N ALA A 124 8.76 0.65 -5.26
CA ALA A 124 9.91 1.21 -5.96
C ALA A 124 10.40 2.50 -5.29
N LEU A 125 9.47 3.36 -4.84
CA LEU A 125 9.83 4.58 -4.12
C LEU A 125 10.49 4.28 -2.78
N THR A 126 9.89 3.40 -1.99
CA THR A 126 10.44 2.95 -0.72
C THR A 126 11.84 2.35 -0.90
N GLU A 127 12.03 1.47 -1.88
CA GLU A 127 13.34 0.86 -2.20
C GLU A 127 14.37 1.89 -2.69
N SER A 128 13.94 2.97 -3.37
CA SER A 128 14.84 4.02 -3.84
C SER A 128 15.40 4.89 -2.72
N ILE A 129 14.65 5.05 -1.61
CA ILE A 129 15.05 5.86 -0.45
C ILE A 129 15.76 5.00 0.59
N GLN A 130 15.25 3.80 0.85
CA GLN A 130 15.86 2.83 1.75
C GLN A 130 16.18 1.54 0.98
N PRO A 131 17.35 1.49 0.31
CA PRO A 131 17.79 0.29 -0.39
C PRO A 131 17.82 -0.90 0.56
N LYS A 132 17.40 -2.07 0.07
CA LYS A 132 17.37 -3.33 0.85
C LYS A 132 16.44 -3.29 2.07
N VAL A 133 15.42 -2.43 2.09
CA VAL A 133 14.36 -2.45 3.11
C VAL A 133 13.73 -3.85 3.28
N LEU A 134 13.64 -4.64 2.21
CA LEU A 134 13.13 -6.02 2.25
C LEU A 134 14.16 -7.05 2.74
N SER A 135 15.36 -6.63 3.15
CA SER A 135 16.36 -7.52 3.75
C SER A 135 16.18 -7.59 5.26
N ASP A 136 16.46 -8.74 5.85
CA ASP A 136 16.28 -9.00 7.29
C ASP A 136 17.15 -8.13 8.21
N LYS A 137 18.12 -7.41 7.66
CA LYS A 137 19.11 -6.63 8.43
C LYS A 137 18.66 -5.22 8.82
N TYR A 138 17.58 -4.71 8.25
CA TYR A 138 17.04 -3.38 8.59
C TYR A 138 15.99 -3.46 9.70
N GLU A 139 15.75 -2.39 10.44
CA GLU A 139 14.60 -2.32 11.36
C GLU A 139 13.40 -1.66 10.65
N ASP A 140 12.19 -1.97 11.13
CA ASP A 140 10.90 -1.52 10.57
C ASP A 140 10.52 -0.07 10.95
N ALA A 141 11.47 0.72 11.44
CA ALA A 141 11.19 2.06 11.95
C ALA A 141 11.43 3.14 10.87
N ALA A 142 10.36 3.82 10.45
CA ALA A 142 10.47 4.99 9.59
C ALA A 142 11.12 6.17 10.31
N THR A 143 12.31 6.55 9.87
CA THR A 143 13.01 7.74 10.39
C THR A 143 12.36 9.01 9.86
N GLN A 144 12.56 10.13 10.57
CA GLN A 144 12.12 11.45 10.08
C GLN A 144 12.78 11.81 8.74
N GLU A 145 14.02 11.37 8.53
CA GLU A 145 14.74 11.52 7.27
C GLU A 145 14.10 10.73 6.14
N PHE A 146 13.66 9.50 6.40
CA PHE A 146 12.89 8.72 5.45
C PHE A 146 11.59 9.45 5.07
N LYS A 147 10.80 9.87 6.07
CA LYS A 147 9.52 10.56 5.83
C LYS A 147 9.71 11.80 4.95
N LYS A 148 10.71 12.62 5.26
CA LYS A 148 11.03 13.82 4.49
C LYS A 148 11.45 13.49 3.05
N SER A 149 12.34 12.51 2.88
CA SER A 149 12.81 12.06 1.56
C SER A 149 11.66 11.49 0.73
N PHE A 150 10.79 10.70 1.36
CA PHE A 150 9.61 10.12 0.74
C PHE A 150 8.64 11.20 0.29
N ALA A 151 8.26 12.12 1.18
CA ALA A 151 7.35 13.21 0.86
C ALA A 151 7.91 14.11 -0.26
N SER A 152 9.20 14.44 -0.21
CA SER A 152 9.88 15.20 -1.25
C SER A 152 9.78 14.51 -2.60
N LYS A 153 10.16 13.22 -2.65
CA LYS A 153 10.20 12.48 -3.91
C LYS A 153 8.81 12.19 -4.46
N ALA A 154 7.85 11.85 -3.61
CA ALA A 154 6.45 11.71 -4.00
C ALA A 154 5.88 13.03 -4.55
N GLY A 155 6.22 14.17 -3.94
CA GLY A 155 5.86 15.50 -4.43
C GLY A 155 6.40 15.80 -5.83
N GLU A 156 7.65 15.47 -6.11
CA GLU A 156 8.24 15.57 -7.46
C GLU A 156 7.46 14.73 -8.48
N LEU A 157 7.15 13.48 -8.15
CA LEU A 157 6.44 12.56 -9.06
C LEU A 157 5.00 13.04 -9.34
N ILE A 158 4.31 13.56 -8.33
CA ILE A 158 2.98 14.18 -8.47
C ILE A 158 3.02 15.35 -9.44
N ALA A 159 4.00 16.25 -9.28
CA ALA A 159 4.13 17.43 -10.13
C ALA A 159 4.32 17.08 -11.61
N VAL A 160 5.01 15.97 -11.90
CA VAL A 160 5.27 15.52 -13.26
C VAL A 160 4.07 14.80 -13.89
N ALA A 161 3.32 14.02 -13.12
CA ALA A 161 2.26 13.20 -13.69
C ALA A 161 0.88 13.83 -13.74
N GLY A 162 0.66 14.95 -13.04
CA GLY A 162 -0.62 15.64 -13.05
C GLY A 162 -1.77 14.74 -12.62
N SER A 163 -2.82 14.64 -13.43
CA SER A 163 -4.12 14.01 -13.07
C SER A 163 -4.16 12.48 -13.23
N ALA A 164 -3.02 11.79 -13.18
CA ALA A 164 -3.00 10.33 -13.23
C ALA A 164 -3.66 9.72 -11.98
N GLY A 165 -4.29 8.55 -12.12
CA GLY A 165 -5.02 7.91 -11.02
C GLY A 165 -4.14 7.54 -9.82
N TRP A 166 -2.87 7.22 -10.04
CA TRP A 166 -1.91 6.91 -8.98
C TRP A 166 -1.42 8.16 -8.23
N THR A 167 -1.64 9.38 -8.76
CA THR A 167 -1.36 10.64 -8.07
C THR A 167 -2.16 10.74 -6.76
N GLN A 168 -3.40 10.24 -6.77
CA GLN A 168 -4.27 10.24 -5.58
C GLN A 168 -3.66 9.41 -4.44
N VAL A 169 -3.05 8.26 -4.76
CA VAL A 169 -2.39 7.40 -3.78
C VAL A 169 -1.24 8.13 -3.10
N PHE A 170 -0.36 8.79 -3.87
CA PHE A 170 0.71 9.58 -3.26
C PHE A 170 0.21 10.76 -2.43
N GLN A 171 -0.83 11.44 -2.89
CA GLN A 171 -1.43 12.54 -2.15
C GLN A 171 -1.98 12.05 -0.80
N THR A 172 -2.65 10.90 -0.76
CA THR A 172 -3.11 10.29 0.50
C THR A 172 -1.95 9.88 1.40
N ILE A 173 -0.88 9.29 0.85
CA ILE A 173 0.32 8.96 1.64
C ILE A 173 0.92 10.22 2.26
N ILE A 174 1.22 11.23 1.45
CA ILE A 174 1.84 12.49 1.92
C ILE A 174 0.97 13.15 2.99
N SER A 175 -0.36 13.14 2.84
CA SER A 175 -1.27 13.75 3.81
C SER A 175 -1.22 13.08 5.19
N ASN A 176 -0.74 11.84 5.28
CA ASN A 176 -0.70 11.04 6.50
C ASN A 176 0.73 10.86 7.10
N LEU A 177 1.78 11.38 6.44
CA LEU A 177 3.18 11.24 6.86
C LEU A 177 3.60 12.27 7.93
#